data_AF-A0A532VCG2-F1
#
_entry.id   AF-A0A532VCG2-F1
#
_cell.length_a   1.000
_cell.length_b   1.000
_cell.length_c   1.000
_cell.angle_alpha   90.00
_cell.angle_beta   90.00
_cell.angle_gamma   90.00
#
_symmetry.space_group_name_H-M   'P 1'
#
loop_
_entity.id
_entity.type
_entity.pdbx_description
1 polymer ?
#
loop_
_entity_poly.entity_id
_entity_poly.type
_entity_poly.pdbx_seq_one_letter_code
_entity_poly.pdbx_strand_id
1 'polypeptide(L)'
;MKINKRELLKKLTQENLWKRLSSEEIRLYLLLIIFADKVKGTGRLSSKALEGCLGNNFPRDQLEKAAHDLENLRLVKLDISSSGPEIEFEFLRGNKRGSKGKEIQA
;
A
#
# COMPACT_ATOMS: atom_id res chain seq x y z
N MET A 1 -7.02 15.30 -1.99
CA MET A 1 -7.83 14.20 -2.54
C MET A 1 -8.25 13.26 -1.41
N LYS A 2 -9.51 13.27 -0.96
CA LYS A 2 -9.92 12.47 0.20
C LYS A 2 -9.75 10.98 -0.07
N ILE A 3 -8.83 10.33 0.62
CA ILE A 3 -8.62 8.89 0.53
C ILE A 3 -9.63 8.19 1.45
N ASN A 4 -10.28 7.16 0.91
CA ASN A 4 -11.19 6.32 1.67
C ASN A 4 -10.46 5.05 2.11
N LYS A 5 -10.01 5.03 3.38
CA LYS A 5 -9.32 3.87 3.96
C LYS A 5 -10.14 2.58 3.85
N ARG A 6 -11.48 2.65 3.92
CA ARG A 6 -12.36 1.49 3.74
C ARG A 6 -12.28 0.95 2.31
N GLU A 7 -12.17 1.80 1.30
CA GLU A 7 -11.98 1.37 -0.09
C GLU A 7 -10.58 0.73 -0.29
N LEU A 8 -9.53 1.28 0.33
CA LEU A 8 -8.19 0.66 0.29
C LEU A 8 -8.18 -0.73 0.93
N LEU A 9 -8.92 -0.92 2.02
CA LEU A 9 -9.11 -2.24 2.65
C LEU A 9 -9.95 -3.18 1.79
N LYS A 10 -11.02 -2.69 1.16
CA LYS A 10 -11.82 -3.51 0.25
C LYS A 10 -11.02 -4.02 -0.94
N LYS A 11 -10.06 -3.24 -1.46
CA LYS A 11 -9.19 -3.70 -2.55
C LYS A 11 -8.43 -4.97 -2.19
N LEU A 12 -7.96 -5.11 -0.94
CA LEU A 12 -7.29 -6.33 -0.49
C LEU A 12 -8.14 -7.56 -0.75
N THR A 13 -9.44 -7.50 -0.45
CA THR A 13 -10.37 -8.64 -0.55
C THR A 13 -11.05 -8.76 -1.91
N GLN A 14 -11.57 -7.66 -2.47
CA GLN A 14 -12.37 -7.65 -3.70
C GLN A 14 -11.54 -7.89 -4.96
N GLU A 15 -10.30 -7.40 -5.01
CA GLU A 15 -9.41 -7.60 -6.16
C GLU A 15 -8.55 -8.87 -6.00
N ASN A 16 -8.82 -9.70 -4.97
CA ASN A 16 -7.98 -10.83 -4.56
C ASN A 16 -6.49 -10.45 -4.41
N LEU A 17 -6.19 -9.19 -4.10
CA LEU A 17 -4.82 -8.71 -3.89
C LEU A 17 -4.13 -9.50 -2.77
N TRP A 18 -4.87 -9.90 -1.74
CA TRP A 18 -4.36 -10.76 -0.67
C TRP A 18 -3.76 -12.10 -1.16
N LYS A 19 -4.19 -12.62 -2.33
CA LYS A 19 -3.63 -13.85 -2.92
C LYS A 19 -2.34 -13.61 -3.69
N ARG A 20 -2.07 -12.35 -4.06
CA ARG A 20 -0.89 -11.93 -4.84
C ARG A 20 0.21 -11.37 -3.96
N LEU A 21 -0.12 -10.97 -2.74
CA LEU A 21 0.79 -10.36 -1.80
C LEU A 21 1.33 -11.39 -0.80
N SER A 22 2.61 -11.27 -0.45
CA SER A 22 3.19 -11.97 0.69
C SER A 22 2.62 -11.46 2.02
N SER A 23 2.88 -12.19 3.11
CA SER A 23 2.40 -11.78 4.43
C SER A 23 3.03 -10.45 4.88
N GLU A 24 4.28 -10.22 4.49
CA GLU A 24 5.10 -9.05 4.72
C GLU A 24 4.54 -7.84 3.97
N GLU A 25 4.21 -8.02 2.68
CA GLU A 25 3.57 -6.98 1.86
C GLU A 25 2.18 -6.61 2.38
N ILE A 26 1.39 -7.59 2.83
CA ILE A 26 0.07 -7.33 3.44
C ILE A 26 0.23 -6.50 4.72
N ARG A 27 1.16 -6.88 5.60
CA ARG A 27 1.42 -6.15 6.85
C ARG A 27 1.87 -4.72 6.57
N LEU A 28 2.81 -4.52 5.66
CA LEU A 28 3.28 -3.20 5.25
C LEU A 28 2.12 -2.38 4.67
N TYR A 29 1.34 -2.94 3.74
CA TYR A 29 0.22 -2.24 3.11
C TYR A 29 -0.85 -1.80 4.14
N LEU A 30 -1.21 -2.66 5.10
CA LEU A 30 -2.13 -2.32 6.18
C LEU A 30 -1.58 -1.20 7.07
N LEU A 31 -0.29 -1.23 7.38
CA LEU A 31 0.37 -0.19 8.17
C LEU A 31 0.32 1.17 7.46
N LEU A 32 0.59 1.21 6.15
CA LEU A 32 0.48 2.42 5.34
C LEU A 32 -0.95 2.98 5.36
N ILE A 33 -1.98 2.13 5.28
CA ILE A 33 -3.38 2.58 5.40
C ILE A 33 -3.64 3.25 6.76
N ILE A 34 -3.12 2.67 7.84
CA ILE A 34 -3.29 3.22 9.21
C ILE A 34 -2.68 4.61 9.31
N PHE A 35 -1.46 4.80 8.81
CA PHE A 35 -0.72 6.06 8.92
C PHE A 35 -1.04 7.09 7.83
N ALA A 36 -1.82 6.72 6.81
CA ALA A 36 -2.18 7.64 5.74
C ALA A 36 -3.00 8.83 6.26
N ASP A 37 -2.62 10.03 5.83
CA ASP A 37 -3.45 11.21 5.95
C ASP A 37 -4.75 11.03 5.14
N LYS A 38 -5.89 11.33 5.78
CA LYS A 38 -7.22 11.11 5.19
C LYS A 38 -7.49 12.02 3.98
N VAL A 39 -6.78 13.15 3.85
CA VAL A 39 -7.03 14.19 2.85
C VAL A 39 -6.07 14.13 1.68
N LYS A 40 -4.85 13.63 1.88
CA LYS A 40 -3.81 13.55 0.84
C LYS A 40 -3.48 12.13 0.43
N GLY A 41 -3.70 11.14 1.31
CA GLY A 41 -3.27 9.77 1.02
C GLY A 41 -1.79 9.55 1.14
N THR A 42 -1.09 10.53 1.70
CA THR A 42 0.33 10.52 1.96
C THR A 42 0.58 10.18 3.43
N GLY A 43 1.78 9.74 3.75
CA GLY A 43 2.19 9.61 5.14
C GLY A 43 3.68 9.39 5.29
N ARG A 44 4.12 9.40 6.54
CA ARG A 44 5.48 9.03 6.93
C ARG A 44 5.42 7.97 8.02
N LEU A 45 6.22 6.92 7.89
CA LEU A 45 6.47 5.94 8.94
C LEU A 45 7.88 6.15 9.47
N SER A 46 8.00 6.34 10.79
CA SER A 46 9.30 6.36 11.44
C SER A 46 9.80 4.94 11.67
N SER A 47 11.11 4.78 11.84
CA SER A 47 11.73 3.49 12.20
C SER A 47 11.07 2.84 13.41
N LYS A 48 10.76 3.66 14.45
CA LYS A 48 10.06 3.20 15.66
C LYS A 48 8.65 2.67 15.37
N ALA A 49 7.92 3.28 14.44
CA ALA A 49 6.59 2.81 14.06
C ALA A 49 6.68 1.48 13.29
N LEU A 50 7.70 1.31 12.45
CA LEU A 50 7.92 0.06 11.73
C LEU A 50 8.33 -1.07 12.66
N GLU A 51 9.29 -0.84 13.56
CA GLU A 51 9.68 -1.81 14.58
C GLU A 51 8.50 -2.16 15.50
N GLY A 52 7.74 -1.16 15.95
CA GLY A 52 6.61 -1.36 16.85
C GLY A 52 5.43 -2.10 16.22
N CYS A 53 5.23 -2.00 14.90
CA CYS A 53 4.08 -2.59 14.22
C CYS A 53 4.42 -3.86 13.40
N LEU A 54 5.63 -3.96 12.85
CA LEU A 54 6.09 -5.09 12.04
C LEU A 54 7.03 -6.02 12.83
N GLY A 55 7.55 -5.55 13.97
CA GLY A 55 8.50 -6.26 14.82
C GLY A 55 9.95 -6.11 14.34
N ASN A 56 10.89 -6.46 15.22
CA ASN A 56 12.33 -6.44 14.93
C ASN A 56 12.75 -7.45 13.85
N ASN A 57 11.84 -8.37 13.47
CA ASN A 57 12.05 -9.39 12.45
C ASN A 57 11.62 -8.92 11.05
N PHE A 58 11.44 -7.62 10.83
CA PHE A 58 11.18 -7.04 9.52
C PHE A 58 12.45 -6.33 9.00
N PRO A 59 13.47 -7.11 8.60
CA PRO A 59 14.76 -6.55 8.21
C PRO A 59 14.63 -5.69 6.94
N ARG A 60 15.60 -4.80 6.76
CA ARG A 60 15.57 -3.75 5.74
C ARG A 60 15.39 -4.29 4.32
N ASP A 61 16.03 -5.41 4.00
CA ASP A 61 15.91 -6.10 2.72
C ASP A 61 14.48 -6.59 2.44
N GLN A 62 13.78 -7.11 3.45
CA GLN A 62 12.37 -7.47 3.33
C GLN A 62 11.48 -6.25 3.16
N LEU A 63 11.80 -5.15 3.87
CA LEU A 63 11.08 -3.90 3.71
C LEU A 63 11.23 -3.32 2.30
N GLU A 64 12.45 -3.25 1.79
CA GLU A 64 12.74 -2.76 0.43
C GLU A 64 12.06 -3.63 -0.63
N LYS A 65 12.12 -4.96 -0.47
CA LYS A 65 11.41 -5.89 -1.35
C LYS A 65 9.90 -5.67 -1.32
N ALA A 66 9.30 -5.65 -0.13
CA ALA A 66 7.86 -5.45 0.02
C ALA A 66 7.42 -4.08 -0.54
N ALA A 67 8.21 -3.04 -0.32
CA ALA A 67 7.96 -1.71 -0.88
C ALA A 67 7.96 -1.75 -2.41
N HIS A 68 9.02 -2.27 -3.00
CA HIS A 68 9.17 -2.41 -4.45
C HIS A 68 8.01 -3.21 -5.08
N ASP A 69 7.59 -4.31 -4.45
CA ASP A 69 6.49 -5.13 -4.95
C ASP A 69 5.13 -4.40 -4.88
N LEU A 70 4.90 -3.62 -3.82
CA LEU A 70 3.70 -2.76 -3.72
C LEU A 70 3.71 -1.61 -4.76
N GLU A 71 4.88 -1.05 -5.08
CA GLU A 71 5.04 -0.06 -6.15
C GLU A 71 4.78 -0.65 -7.53
N ASN A 72 5.29 -1.87 -7.80
CA ASN A 72 5.05 -2.59 -9.06
C ASN A 72 3.58 -2.90 -9.30
N LEU A 73 2.83 -3.15 -8.22
CA LEU A 73 1.38 -3.31 -8.26
C LEU A 73 0.62 -1.99 -8.43
N ARG A 74 1.34 -0.86 -8.51
CA ARG A 74 0.80 0.51 -8.60
C ARG A 74 -0.20 0.82 -7.49
N LEU A 75 0.05 0.29 -6.30
CA LEU A 75 -0.81 0.52 -5.13
C LEU A 75 -0.41 1.79 -4.38
N VAL A 76 0.89 2.00 -4.25
CA VAL A 76 1.51 3.07 -3.45
C VAL A 76 2.84 3.44 -4.13
N LYS A 77 3.27 4.69 -3.96
CA LYS A 77 4.64 5.12 -4.21
C LYS A 77 5.35 5.23 -2.86
N LEU A 78 6.54 4.67 -2.74
CA LEU A 78 7.29 4.57 -1.49
C LEU A 78 8.69 5.14 -1.69
N ASP A 79 9.17 5.88 -0.70
CA ASP A 79 10.55 6.34 -0.62
C ASP A 79 11.12 5.92 0.74
N ILE A 80 12.20 5.14 0.72
CA ILE A 80 12.86 4.63 1.92
C ILE A 80 14.14 5.44 2.12
N SER A 81 14.25 6.10 3.27
CA SER A 81 15.40 6.95 3.56
C SER A 81 16.72 6.15 3.53
N SER A 82 17.77 6.79 3.01
CA SER A 82 19.13 6.21 3.05
C SER A 82 19.70 6.15 4.47
N SER A 83 19.25 7.03 5.37
CA SER A 83 19.77 7.18 6.73
C SER A 83 19.07 6.30 7.78
N GLY A 84 18.05 5.53 7.40
CA GLY A 84 17.29 4.66 8.30
C GLY A 84 16.00 4.16 7.65
N PRO A 85 15.27 3.22 8.26
CA PRO A 85 14.08 2.63 7.65
C PRO A 85 12.86 3.58 7.68
N GLU A 86 13.05 4.89 7.64
CA GLU A 86 11.92 5.81 7.51
C GLU A 86 11.33 5.71 6.10
N ILE A 87 10.00 5.70 6.03
CA ILE A 87 9.27 5.57 4.78
C ILE A 87 8.40 6.80 4.58
N GLU A 88 8.55 7.46 3.45
CA GLU A 88 7.53 8.36 2.92
C GLU A 88 6.70 7.64 1.88
N PHE A 89 5.41 7.91 1.84
CA PHE A 89 4.53 7.21 0.92
C PHE A 89 3.36 8.05 0.42
N GLU A 90 2.83 7.64 -0.73
CA GLU A 90 1.63 8.18 -1.35
C GLU A 90 0.80 7.06 -2.01
N PHE A 91 -0.46 6.91 -1.63
CA PHE A 91 -1.36 5.95 -2.29
C PHE A 91 -1.71 6.39 -3.71
N LEU A 92 -1.56 5.48 -4.66
CA LEU A 92 -1.86 5.73 -6.06
C LEU A 92 -3.35 5.48 -6.35
N ARG A 93 -3.91 6.29 -7.25
CA ARG A 93 -5.27 6.06 -7.73
C ARG A 93 -5.25 4.85 -8.66
N GLY A 94 -5.95 3.78 -8.28
CA GLY A 94 -6.18 2.67 -9.20
C GLY A 94 -6.83 3.21 -10.47
N ASN A 95 -6.27 2.88 -11.64
CA ASN A 95 -6.97 3.16 -12.90
C ASN A 95 -8.33 2.48 -12.79
N LYS A 96 -9.41 3.26 -12.87
CA LYS A 96 -10.72 2.71 -13.23
C LYS A 96 -10.51 2.07 -14.61
N ARG A 97 -10.23 0.77 -14.67
CA ARG A 97 -10.48 0.03 -15.91
C ARG A 97 -11.97 0.19 -16.12
N GLY A 98 -12.32 1.03 -17.10
CA GLY A 98 -13.70 1.21 -17.51
C GLY A 98 -14.21 -0.14 -17.97
N SER A 99 -15.06 -0.77 -17.17
CA SER A 99 -15.97 -1.80 -17.66
C SER A 99 -17.01 -1.12 -18.53
N LYS A 100 -16.63 -0.69 -19.74
CA LYS A 100 -17.58 -0.60 -20.85
C LYS A 100 -17.71 -2.02 -21.41
N GLY A 101 -18.56 -2.81 -20.77
CA GLY A 101 -19.05 -4.08 -21.31
C GLY A 101 -20.42 -3.83 -21.93
N LYS A 102 -20.42 -3.74 -23.26
CA LYS A 102 -21.53 -3.59 -24.23
C LYS A 102 -22.94 -3.93 -23.71
N GLU A 103 -23.84 -2.95 -23.75
CA GLU A 103 -25.25 -3.21 -24.09
C GLU A 103 -25.27 -3.78 -25.51
N ILE A 104 -25.68 -5.03 -25.64
CA ILE A 104 -26.10 -5.59 -26.93
C ILE A 104 -27.59 -5.28 -27.02
N GLN A 105 -27.93 -4.31 -27.88
CA GLN A 105 -29.26 -4.22 -28.46
C GLN A 105 -29.34 -5.23 -29.60
N ALA A 106 -30.28 -6.17 -29.52
CA ALA A 106 -30.96 -6.82 -30.64
C ALA A 106 -32.26 -7.42 -30.10
#